data_AF-A0A293LND4-F1
#
_entry.id   AF-A0A293LND4-F1
#
_cell.length_a   1.000
_cell.length_b   1.000
_cell.length_c   1.000
_cell.angle_alpha   90.00
_cell.angle_beta   90.00
_cell.angle_gamma   90.00
#
_symmetry.space_group_name_H-M   'P 1'
#
loop_
_entity.id
_entity.type
_entity.pdbx_description
1 polymer ?
#
loop_
_entity_poly.entity_id
_entity_poly.type
_entity_poly.pdbx_seq_one_letter_code
_entity_poly.pdbx_strand_id
1 'polypeptide(L)'
;MGCTRTEREEFDRRNVLSIPYVHGISRRLKKSADELWLRIVFGGGTKLSSLPLRINSGTRRRSGVRKVKHELENVKCNSGVIYKITLSCGKEYIGQTGRCVNTRLREHKNKIGKNDGTLTVHVRDCRCEPHFARTEIAGRQRTQKERELVEAVFIQGSGDICVSAPSVALSNGERAYRLSDGNGRCTK
;
A
#
# COMPACT_ATOMS: atom_id res chain seq x y z
N MET A 1 21.29 32.94 -41.84
CA MET A 1 20.97 31.69 -42.57
C MET A 1 20.23 30.79 -41.61
N GLY A 2 18.93 30.59 -41.85
CA GLY A 2 18.03 29.89 -40.93
C GLY A 2 18.17 28.38 -41.04
N CYS A 3 18.62 27.75 -39.97
CA CYS A 3 18.61 26.29 -39.81
C CYS A 3 17.17 25.86 -39.46
N THR A 4 16.60 24.97 -40.27
CA THR A 4 15.20 24.57 -40.27
C THR A 4 14.87 23.72 -39.03
N ARG A 5 13.60 23.78 -38.60
CA ARG A 5 13.09 23.19 -37.35
C ARG A 5 13.17 21.65 -37.30
N THR A 6 13.44 21.03 -38.45
CA THR A 6 13.34 19.58 -38.69
C THR A 6 14.61 18.80 -38.29
N GLU A 7 15.78 19.45 -38.21
CA GLU A 7 17.06 18.77 -37.90
C GLU A 7 17.30 18.55 -36.40
N ARG A 8 16.46 19.14 -35.52
CA ARG A 8 16.56 18.96 -34.05
C ARG A 8 15.92 17.68 -33.51
N GLU A 9 15.16 16.94 -34.33
CA GLU A 9 14.34 15.82 -33.86
C GLU A 9 15.08 14.46 -33.93
N GLU A 10 16.17 14.35 -34.68
CA GLU A 10 16.96 13.11 -34.83
C GLU A 10 18.24 13.04 -33.97
N PHE A 11 18.56 14.07 -33.18
CA PHE A 11 19.74 14.02 -32.29
C PHE A 11 19.45 13.20 -31.03
N ASP A 12 19.50 11.89 -31.25
CA ASP A 12 20.00 10.82 -30.39
C ASP A 12 19.59 10.83 -28.91
N ARG A 13 18.70 9.88 -28.58
CA ARG A 13 18.31 9.54 -27.20
C ARG A 13 19.51 9.08 -26.33
N ARG A 14 20.71 8.96 -26.87
CA ARG A 14 21.95 8.60 -26.15
C ARG A 14 22.66 9.77 -25.45
N ASN A 15 22.32 11.03 -25.72
CA ASN A 15 23.03 12.21 -25.17
C ASN A 15 22.20 13.04 -24.18
N VAL A 16 21.32 12.41 -23.40
CA VAL A 16 20.56 13.08 -22.34
C VAL A 16 21.12 12.73 -20.96
N LEU A 17 21.74 13.71 -20.28
CA LEU A 17 22.30 13.53 -18.94
C LEU A 17 21.40 14.17 -17.88
N SER A 18 20.96 13.37 -16.89
CA SER A 18 20.15 13.84 -15.76
C SER A 18 21.05 14.21 -14.58
N ILE A 19 21.06 15.48 -14.18
CA ILE A 19 21.92 16.01 -13.10
C ILE A 19 21.04 16.73 -12.08
N PRO A 20 21.29 16.64 -10.75
CA PRO A 20 20.59 17.45 -9.77
C PRO A 20 20.74 18.95 -10.03
N TYR A 21 19.64 19.71 -9.89
CA TYR A 21 19.70 21.17 -9.97
C TYR A 21 20.44 21.76 -8.75
N VAL A 22 21.54 22.47 -9.01
CA VAL A 22 22.29 23.27 -8.03
C VAL A 22 22.28 24.72 -8.49
N HIS A 23 21.68 25.59 -7.69
CA HIS A 23 21.54 27.01 -8.03
C HIS A 23 22.91 27.65 -8.26
N GLY A 24 23.04 28.48 -9.29
CA GLY A 24 24.30 29.12 -9.70
C GLY A 24 25.19 28.26 -10.61
N ILE A 25 25.35 26.97 -10.32
CA ILE A 25 26.20 26.04 -11.10
C ILE A 25 25.45 25.47 -12.30
N SER A 26 24.23 24.96 -12.10
CA SER A 26 23.43 24.33 -13.17
C SER A 26 23.20 25.27 -14.36
N ARG A 27 23.03 26.58 -14.12
CA ARG A 27 22.83 27.56 -15.19
C ARG A 27 24.04 27.70 -16.09
N ARG A 28 25.24 27.73 -15.50
CA ARG A 28 26.51 27.80 -16.24
C ARG A 28 26.78 26.49 -16.96
N LEU A 29 26.56 25.38 -16.29
CA LEU A 29 26.76 24.03 -16.82
C LEU A 29 25.87 23.75 -18.04
N LYS A 30 24.60 24.20 -18.02
CA LYS A 30 23.71 24.07 -19.19
C LYS A 30 24.27 24.79 -20.41
N LYS A 31 24.78 26.01 -20.21
CA LYS A 31 25.33 26.82 -21.30
C LYS A 31 26.55 26.16 -21.95
N SER A 32 27.48 25.65 -21.14
CA SER A 32 28.66 24.93 -21.63
C SER A 32 28.33 23.57 -22.25
N ALA A 33 27.27 22.91 -21.77
CA ALA A 33 26.83 21.63 -22.34
C ALA A 33 26.13 21.78 -23.69
N ASP A 34 25.37 22.87 -23.88
CA ASP A 34 24.78 23.21 -25.18
C ASP A 34 25.88 23.44 -26.25
N GLU A 35 27.02 24.04 -25.86
CA GLU A 35 28.19 24.21 -26.74
C GLU A 35 28.88 22.87 -27.12
N LEU A 36 28.77 21.86 -26.26
CA LEU A 36 29.31 20.51 -26.45
C LEU A 36 28.28 19.52 -27.00
N TRP A 37 27.12 20.00 -27.48
CA TRP A 37 26.03 19.18 -28.01
C TRP A 37 25.48 18.13 -27.02
N LEU A 38 25.60 18.39 -25.72
CA LEU A 38 25.08 17.53 -24.65
C LEU A 38 23.77 18.08 -24.10
N ARG A 39 22.71 17.27 -24.12
CA ARG A 39 21.41 17.67 -23.57
C ARG A 39 21.35 17.38 -22.08
N ILE A 40 21.58 18.38 -21.23
CA ILE A 40 21.43 18.24 -19.78
C ILE A 40 19.99 18.50 -19.35
N VAL A 41 19.41 17.55 -18.63
CA VAL A 41 18.12 17.69 -17.93
C VAL A 41 18.40 17.81 -16.44
N PHE A 42 17.86 18.85 -15.82
CA PHE A 42 17.98 19.00 -14.38
C PHE A 42 16.87 18.21 -13.68
N GLY A 43 17.27 17.11 -13.04
CA GLY A 43 16.39 16.38 -12.14
C GLY A 43 16.20 17.17 -10.85
N GLY A 44 14.97 17.28 -10.38
CA GLY A 44 14.69 17.70 -9.01
C GLY A 44 15.30 16.68 -8.06
N GLY A 45 16.51 16.95 -7.58
CA GLY A 45 17.19 16.13 -6.59
C GLY A 45 16.34 16.13 -5.33
N THR A 46 15.89 14.94 -4.93
CA THR A 46 14.97 14.66 -3.83
C THR A 46 13.49 14.81 -4.21
N LYS A 47 12.75 13.70 -4.10
CA LYS A 47 11.28 13.75 -3.96
C LYS A 47 10.98 14.73 -2.83
N LEU A 48 9.87 15.47 -2.89
CA LEU A 48 9.43 16.30 -1.76
C LEU A 48 9.44 15.50 -0.44
N SER A 49 9.16 14.19 -0.48
CA SER A 49 9.22 13.25 0.66
C SER A 49 10.60 13.00 1.28
N SER A 50 11.68 13.34 0.56
CA SER A 50 13.08 13.23 1.02
C SER A 50 13.63 14.54 1.59
N LEU A 51 12.86 15.65 1.55
CA LEU A 51 13.22 16.87 2.26
C LEU A 51 13.17 16.65 3.79
N PRO A 52 14.02 17.37 4.57
CA PRO A 52 14.12 17.24 6.01
C PRO A 52 12.76 17.29 6.72
N LEU A 53 12.67 16.55 7.83
CA LEU A 53 11.48 16.42 8.67
C LEU A 53 10.83 17.74 9.07
N ARG A 54 11.54 18.88 9.09
CA ARG A 54 10.97 20.20 9.37
C ARG A 54 10.04 20.69 8.26
N ILE A 55 10.34 20.42 6.99
CA ILE A 55 9.52 20.78 5.82
C ILE A 55 8.43 19.72 5.59
N ASN A 56 8.76 18.43 5.79
CA ASN A 56 7.81 17.32 5.77
C ASN A 56 7.09 17.07 7.10
N SER A 57 7.19 17.99 8.07
CA SER A 57 6.56 17.86 9.39
C SER A 57 5.04 17.80 9.27
N GLY A 58 4.49 18.46 8.23
CA GLY A 58 3.07 18.39 7.89
C GLY A 58 2.62 17.08 7.23
N THR A 59 3.52 16.37 6.55
CA THR A 59 3.20 15.13 5.80
C THR A 59 3.49 13.86 6.60
N ARG A 60 4.49 13.88 7.50
CA ARG A 60 4.69 12.84 8.52
C ARG A 60 3.94 13.18 9.80
N ARG A 61 2.63 13.43 9.70
CA ARG A 61 1.79 13.21 10.88
C ARG A 61 1.99 11.75 11.26
N ARG A 62 2.55 11.50 12.45
CA ARG A 62 2.53 10.19 13.10
C ARG A 62 1.15 9.60 12.80
N SER A 63 1.07 8.41 12.21
CA SER A 63 -0.18 7.66 12.07
C SER A 63 -0.67 7.21 13.46
N GLY A 64 -0.86 8.16 14.39
CA GLY A 64 -1.97 8.04 15.30
C GLY A 64 -3.21 7.97 14.43
N VAL A 65 -4.06 6.99 14.68
CA VAL A 65 -5.38 6.85 14.06
C VAL A 65 -5.97 8.26 14.03
N ARG A 66 -5.99 8.91 12.84
CA ARG A 66 -6.76 10.14 12.69
C ARG A 66 -8.15 9.74 13.20
N LYS A 67 -8.72 10.49 14.16
CA LYS A 67 -10.09 10.29 14.60
C LYS A 67 -10.98 10.57 13.40
N VAL A 68 -11.09 9.60 12.49
CA VAL A 68 -12.00 9.64 11.37
C VAL A 68 -13.36 9.61 12.02
N LYS A 69 -14.17 10.66 11.78
CA LYS A 69 -15.56 10.62 12.21
C LYS A 69 -16.22 9.49 11.43
N HIS A 70 -16.62 8.45 12.14
CA HIS A 70 -17.38 7.36 11.57
C HIS A 70 -18.86 7.67 11.73
N GLU A 71 -19.61 7.52 10.65
CA GLU A 71 -21.06 7.57 10.68
C GLU A 71 -21.64 6.31 11.34
N LEU A 72 -20.96 5.18 11.18
CA LEU A 72 -21.25 3.90 11.83
C LEU A 72 -19.93 3.29 12.34
N GLU A 73 -19.82 3.13 13.66
CA GLU A 73 -18.68 2.45 14.31
C GLU A 73 -19.06 1.00 14.61
N ASN A 74 -18.85 0.12 13.63
CA ASN A 74 -19.07 -1.32 13.81
C ASN A 74 -18.05 -1.95 14.78
N VAL A 75 -16.81 -1.45 14.74
CA VAL A 75 -15.69 -1.91 15.56
C VAL A 75 -14.85 -0.71 15.98
N LYS A 76 -14.17 -0.77 17.12
CA LYS A 76 -13.23 0.27 17.57
C LYS A 76 -12.25 0.67 16.45
N CYS A 77 -12.21 1.95 16.09
CA CYS A 77 -11.37 2.38 14.97
C CYS A 77 -9.89 2.10 15.23
N ASN A 78 -9.32 1.23 14.39
CA ASN A 78 -7.92 0.86 14.38
C ASN A 78 -7.38 0.89 12.95
N SER A 79 -6.08 1.16 12.81
CA SER A 79 -5.36 1.13 11.53
C SER A 79 -4.15 0.21 11.59
N GLY A 80 -3.77 -0.33 10.42
CA GLY A 80 -2.66 -1.28 10.30
C GLY A 80 -3.01 -2.63 10.92
N VAL A 81 -4.21 -3.13 10.66
CA VAL A 81 -4.72 -4.37 11.28
C VAL A 81 -5.12 -5.40 10.24
N ILE A 82 -5.07 -6.66 10.66
CA ILE A 82 -5.69 -7.80 10.00
C ILE A 82 -7.01 -8.04 10.73
N TYR A 83 -8.09 -8.20 9.98
CA TYR A 83 -9.43 -8.37 10.52
C TYR A 83 -10.12 -9.59 9.89
N LYS A 84 -11.14 -10.11 10.59
CA LYS A 84 -11.96 -11.25 10.18
C LYS A 84 -13.43 -10.86 10.19
N ILE A 85 -14.14 -11.15 9.11
CA ILE A 85 -15.60 -10.97 9.02
C ILE A 85 -16.21 -12.36 8.96
N THR A 86 -17.11 -12.65 9.89
CA THR A 86 -17.92 -13.89 9.87
C THR A 86 -19.10 -13.73 8.92
N LEU A 87 -19.38 -14.77 8.15
CA LEU A 87 -20.55 -14.84 7.26
C LEU A 87 -21.60 -15.77 7.87
N SER A 88 -22.87 -15.54 7.53
CA SER A 88 -24.01 -16.37 7.99
C SER A 88 -23.91 -17.84 7.57
N CYS A 89 -23.13 -18.17 6.53
CA CYS A 89 -22.84 -19.55 6.13
C CYS A 89 -21.78 -20.25 6.99
N GLY A 90 -21.25 -19.58 8.03
CA GLY A 90 -20.19 -20.10 8.91
C GLY A 90 -18.78 -19.94 8.36
N LYS A 91 -18.62 -19.44 7.12
CA LYS A 91 -17.32 -19.11 6.55
C LYS A 91 -16.79 -17.77 7.06
N GLU A 92 -15.49 -17.57 6.90
CA GLU A 92 -14.80 -16.35 7.33
C GLU A 92 -14.09 -15.66 6.17
N TYR A 93 -14.15 -14.33 6.16
CA TYR A 93 -13.34 -13.49 5.29
C TYR A 93 -12.24 -12.82 6.11
N ILE A 94 -11.00 -13.08 5.72
CA ILE A 94 -9.81 -12.50 6.35
C ILE A 94 -9.23 -11.45 5.41
N GLY A 95 -8.97 -10.25 5.93
CA GLY A 95 -8.39 -9.18 5.14
C GLY A 95 -7.49 -8.27 5.95
N GLN A 96 -6.60 -7.54 5.28
CA GLN A 96 -5.77 -6.51 5.90
C GLN A 96 -6.17 -5.09 5.53
N THR A 97 -5.84 -4.15 6.41
CA THR A 97 -5.96 -2.72 6.11
C THR A 97 -4.89 -1.88 6.79
N GLY A 98 -4.24 -1.01 5.99
CA GLY A 98 -3.45 0.11 6.51
C GLY A 98 -4.29 1.31 6.96
N ARG A 99 -5.53 1.43 6.46
CA ARG A 99 -6.49 2.49 6.81
C ARG A 99 -7.41 2.05 7.97
N CYS A 100 -8.29 2.93 8.47
CA CYS A 100 -9.22 2.53 9.54
C CYS A 100 -10.13 1.38 9.08
N VAL A 101 -10.33 0.38 9.94
CA VAL A 101 -11.17 -0.80 9.68
C VAL A 101 -12.58 -0.42 9.27
N ASN A 102 -13.24 0.48 10.01
CA ASN A 102 -14.61 0.89 9.69
C ASN A 102 -14.76 1.49 8.29
N THR A 103 -13.74 2.22 7.82
CA THR A 103 -13.72 2.73 6.44
C THR A 103 -13.68 1.57 5.44
N ARG A 104 -12.88 0.52 5.70
CA ARG A 104 -12.83 -0.67 4.84
C ARG A 104 -14.11 -1.50 4.92
N LEU A 105 -14.69 -1.69 6.10
CA LEU A 105 -15.97 -2.41 6.24
C LEU A 105 -17.08 -1.70 5.46
N ARG A 106 -17.12 -0.36 5.49
CA ARG A 106 -18.06 0.42 4.67
C ARG A 106 -17.80 0.26 3.17
N GLU A 107 -16.53 0.28 2.74
CA GLU A 107 -16.17 0.02 1.35
C GLU A 107 -16.63 -1.38 0.91
N HIS A 108 -16.47 -2.41 1.75
CA HIS A 108 -16.99 -3.75 1.49
C HIS A 108 -18.51 -3.77 1.39
N LYS A 109 -19.22 -3.17 2.36
CA LYS A 109 -20.69 -3.08 2.36
C LYS A 109 -21.22 -2.45 1.07
N ASN A 110 -20.58 -1.37 0.59
CA ASN A 110 -20.98 -0.68 -0.64
C ASN A 110 -20.68 -1.46 -1.92
N LYS A 111 -19.78 -2.46 -1.86
CA LYS A 111 -19.43 -3.31 -3.00
C LYS A 111 -20.26 -4.58 -3.07
N ILE A 112 -20.97 -4.95 -2.01
CA ILE A 112 -21.93 -6.07 -2.06
C ILE A 112 -22.93 -5.77 -3.19
N GLY A 113 -23.04 -6.70 -4.15
CA GLY A 113 -23.86 -6.55 -5.35
C GLY A 113 -23.13 -6.09 -6.62
N LYS A 114 -21.87 -5.64 -6.53
CA LYS A 114 -21.09 -5.16 -7.69
C LYS A 114 -20.09 -6.17 -8.28
N ASN A 115 -20.11 -7.43 -7.82
CA ASN A 115 -19.17 -8.49 -8.23
C ASN A 115 -17.67 -8.13 -8.12
N ASP A 116 -17.33 -7.14 -7.30
CA ASP A 116 -15.96 -6.66 -7.12
C ASP A 116 -15.32 -7.30 -5.88
N GLY A 117 -14.55 -8.38 -6.09
CA GLY A 117 -13.71 -9.03 -5.08
C GLY A 117 -14.24 -10.35 -4.51
N THR A 118 -13.38 -11.09 -3.83
CA THR A 118 -13.68 -12.45 -3.34
C THR A 118 -14.86 -12.53 -2.39
N LEU A 119 -14.99 -11.55 -1.46
CA LEU A 119 -16.13 -11.49 -0.53
C LEU A 119 -17.47 -11.33 -1.28
N THR A 120 -17.51 -10.50 -2.32
CA THR A 120 -18.77 -10.20 -3.02
C THR A 120 -19.18 -11.34 -3.94
N VAL A 121 -18.21 -12.00 -4.59
CA VAL A 121 -18.43 -13.23 -5.36
C VAL A 121 -19.01 -14.32 -4.47
N HIS A 122 -18.41 -14.56 -3.29
CA HIS A 122 -18.93 -15.57 -2.38
C HIS A 122 -20.33 -15.26 -1.85
N VAL A 123 -20.60 -13.99 -1.48
CA VAL A 123 -21.94 -13.57 -1.04
C VAL A 123 -22.99 -13.81 -2.14
N ARG A 124 -22.63 -13.58 -3.41
CA ARG A 124 -23.51 -13.85 -4.54
C ARG A 124 -23.78 -15.35 -4.73
N ASP A 125 -22.74 -16.17 -4.71
CA ASP A 125 -22.84 -17.60 -5.00
C ASP A 125 -23.49 -18.37 -3.84
N CYS A 126 -23.11 -18.04 -2.61
CA CYS A 126 -23.61 -18.68 -1.39
C CYS A 126 -24.93 -18.08 -0.89
N ARG A 127 -25.31 -16.89 -1.40
CA ARG A 127 -26.47 -16.10 -0.92
C ARG A 127 -26.46 -15.84 0.59
N CYS A 128 -25.27 -15.72 1.17
CA CYS A 128 -25.07 -15.48 2.60
C CYS A 128 -24.76 -14.00 2.88
N GLU A 129 -25.10 -13.52 4.06
CA GLU A 129 -24.79 -12.16 4.50
C GLU A 129 -23.52 -12.09 5.38
N PRO A 130 -22.65 -11.07 5.18
CA PRO A 130 -21.50 -10.81 6.03
C PRO A 130 -21.87 -9.97 7.27
N HIS A 131 -21.44 -10.41 8.46
CA HIS A 131 -21.71 -9.73 9.72
C HIS A 131 -20.65 -8.68 10.06
N PHE A 132 -20.75 -7.50 9.44
CA PHE A 132 -19.78 -6.41 9.66
C PHE A 132 -19.66 -5.92 11.11
N ALA A 133 -20.74 -5.99 11.90
CA ALA A 133 -20.74 -5.60 13.32
C ALA A 133 -19.95 -6.57 14.21
N ARG A 134 -19.80 -7.84 13.79
CA ARG A 134 -19.06 -8.88 14.51
C ARG A 134 -17.65 -9.07 13.95
N THR A 135 -17.08 -8.04 13.33
CA THR A 135 -15.74 -8.13 12.76
C THR A 135 -14.71 -8.17 13.89
N GLU A 136 -13.83 -9.18 13.85
CA GLU A 136 -12.78 -9.36 14.84
C GLU A 136 -11.42 -8.84 14.34
N ILE A 137 -10.59 -8.34 15.24
CA ILE A 137 -9.23 -7.91 14.91
C ILE A 137 -8.26 -9.04 15.26
N ALA A 138 -7.77 -9.76 14.25
CA ALA A 138 -6.87 -10.89 14.42
C ALA A 138 -5.43 -10.48 14.76
N GLY A 139 -4.99 -9.31 14.31
CA GLY A 139 -3.63 -8.84 14.58
C GLY A 139 -3.36 -7.44 14.09
N ARG A 140 -2.20 -6.88 14.48
CA ARG A 140 -1.77 -5.55 14.10
C ARG A 140 -0.33 -5.56 13.62
N GLN A 141 -0.06 -4.97 12.46
CA GLN A 141 1.28 -4.82 11.91
C GLN A 141 1.46 -3.45 11.27
N ARG A 142 2.63 -2.85 11.47
CA ARG A 142 2.89 -1.45 11.08
C ARG A 142 3.10 -1.34 9.58
N THR A 143 3.92 -2.23 9.01
CA THR A 143 4.24 -2.20 7.59
C THR A 143 3.21 -2.98 6.76
N GLN A 144 3.11 -2.66 5.48
CA GLN A 144 2.23 -3.36 4.55
C GLN A 144 2.67 -4.81 4.34
N LYS A 145 3.98 -5.03 4.13
CA LYS A 145 4.54 -6.38 3.91
C LYS A 145 4.30 -7.31 5.09
N GLU A 146 4.51 -6.84 6.32
CA GLU A 146 4.20 -7.63 7.52
C GLU A 146 2.71 -7.99 7.60
N ARG A 147 1.81 -7.07 7.21
CA ARG A 147 0.37 -7.36 7.18
C ARG A 147 0.02 -8.41 6.14
N GLU A 148 0.57 -8.31 4.94
CA GLU A 148 0.34 -9.27 3.85
C GLU A 148 0.84 -10.67 4.23
N LEU A 149 2.00 -10.75 4.88
CA LEU A 149 2.55 -12.01 5.36
C LEU A 149 1.68 -12.61 6.48
N VAL A 150 1.30 -11.81 7.48
CA VAL A 150 0.45 -12.28 8.58
C VAL A 150 -0.95 -12.66 8.10
N GLU A 151 -1.52 -11.90 7.16
CA GLU A 151 -2.78 -12.22 6.48
C GLU A 151 -2.69 -13.59 5.78
N ALA A 152 -1.62 -13.85 5.02
CA ALA A 152 -1.42 -15.12 4.36
C ALA A 152 -1.32 -16.29 5.34
N VAL A 153 -0.62 -16.11 6.48
CA VAL A 153 -0.57 -17.12 7.56
C VAL A 153 -1.97 -17.39 8.11
N PHE A 154 -2.77 -16.36 8.37
CA PHE A 154 -4.13 -16.53 8.89
C PHE A 154 -5.06 -17.21 7.88
N ILE A 155 -4.98 -16.86 6.60
CA ILE A 155 -5.78 -17.49 5.54
C ILE A 155 -5.44 -18.97 5.42
N GLN A 156 -4.14 -19.31 5.38
CA GLN A 156 -3.69 -20.70 5.32
C GLN A 156 -4.05 -21.49 6.59
N GLY A 157 -4.05 -20.85 7.76
CA GLY A 157 -4.45 -21.47 9.03
C GLY A 157 -5.94 -21.72 9.17
N SER A 158 -6.79 -20.92 8.51
CA SER A 158 -8.25 -21.08 8.51
C SER A 158 -8.75 -22.14 7.51
N GLY A 159 -7.90 -22.64 6.61
CA GLY A 159 -8.24 -23.71 5.67
C GLY A 159 -9.48 -23.40 4.82
N ASP A 160 -10.34 -24.40 4.61
CA ASP A 160 -11.53 -24.33 3.74
C ASP A 160 -12.64 -23.40 4.25
N ILE A 161 -12.54 -22.96 5.50
CA ILE A 161 -13.46 -21.98 6.11
C ILE A 161 -13.19 -20.58 5.53
N CYS A 162 -11.96 -20.32 5.07
CA CYS A 162 -11.59 -19.01 4.56
C CYS A 162 -12.07 -18.80 3.11
N VAL A 163 -12.74 -17.67 2.88
CA VAL A 163 -13.18 -17.23 1.55
C VAL A 163 -12.10 -16.39 0.85
N SER A 164 -11.14 -15.87 1.59
CA SER A 164 -10.16 -14.91 1.09
C SER A 164 -9.05 -15.58 0.30
N ALA A 165 -8.56 -14.86 -0.73
CA ALA A 165 -7.31 -15.19 -1.38
C ALA A 165 -6.15 -14.43 -0.69
N PRO A 166 -5.02 -15.08 -0.40
CA PRO A 166 -3.90 -14.43 0.26
C PRO A 166 -3.19 -13.45 -0.67
N SER A 167 -2.75 -12.31 -0.13
CA SER A 167 -1.97 -11.30 -0.88
C SER A 167 -0.58 -11.83 -1.30
N VAL A 168 -0.05 -12.80 -0.57
CA VAL A 168 1.26 -13.44 -0.81
C VAL A 168 1.11 -14.95 -0.62
N ALA A 169 1.66 -15.74 -1.53
CA ALA A 169 1.74 -17.19 -1.35
C ALA A 169 2.93 -17.51 -0.43
N LEU A 170 2.66 -18.18 0.69
CA LEU A 170 3.70 -18.66 1.61
C LEU A 170 3.95 -20.14 1.40
N SER A 171 5.21 -20.54 1.40
CA SER A 171 5.63 -21.93 1.50
C SER A 171 5.41 -22.48 2.92
N ASN A 172 5.36 -23.81 3.04
CA ASN A 172 5.23 -24.48 4.34
C ASN A 172 6.38 -24.13 5.30
N GLY A 173 7.60 -23.93 4.78
CA GLY A 173 8.78 -23.55 5.56
C GLY A 173 8.67 -22.13 6.12
N GLU A 174 8.23 -21.17 5.31
CA GLU A 174 8.03 -19.78 5.75
C GLU A 174 6.92 -19.66 6.80
N ARG A 175 5.86 -20.47 6.67
CA ARG A 175 4.79 -20.54 7.67
C ARG A 175 5.31 -21.05 9.02
N ALA A 176 6.10 -22.12 9.01
CA ALA A 176 6.66 -22.71 10.22
C ALA A 176 7.58 -21.71 10.94
N TYR A 177 8.47 -21.04 10.21
CA TYR A 177 9.38 -20.03 10.75
C TYR A 177 8.62 -18.90 11.47
N ARG A 178 7.53 -18.42 10.88
CA ARG A 178 6.76 -17.32 11.46
C ARG A 178 6.01 -17.72 12.74
N LEU A 179 5.56 -18.98 12.82
CA LEU A 179 4.90 -19.53 14.01
C LEU A 179 5.91 -19.79 15.15
N SER A 180 7.14 -20.21 14.84
CA SER A 180 8.19 -20.39 15.84
C SER A 180 8.62 -19.08 16.52
N ASP A 181 8.61 -17.95 15.80
CA ASP A 181 8.90 -16.62 16.39
C ASP A 181 7.83 -16.15 17.40
N GLY A 182 6.66 -16.81 17.46
CA GLY A 182 5.60 -16.51 18.41
C GLY A 182 5.87 -16.96 19.85
N ASN A 183 6.82 -17.89 20.05
CA ASN A 183 7.13 -18.48 21.36
C ASN A 183 8.33 -17.81 22.07
N GLY A 184 8.95 -16.80 21.44
CA GLY A 184 10.10 -16.06 21.96
C GLY A 184 9.75 -14.67 22.49
N ARG A 185 8.61 -14.50 23.17
CA ARG A 185 8.29 -13.21 23.81
C ARG A 185 9.19 -13.06 25.05
N CYS A 186 10.36 -12.47 24.83
CA CYS A 186 11.27 -12.00 25.87
C CYS A 186 10.50 -11.02 26.77
N THR A 187 10.10 -11.48 27.95
CA THR A 187 9.62 -10.63 29.03
C THR A 187 10.79 -9.77 29.47
N LYS A 188 10.67 -8.46 29.28
CA LYS A 188 11.45 -7.49 30.05
C LYS A 188 10.83 -7.34 31.42
#